data_AF-A0A317T8B8-F1
#
_entry.id   AF-A0A317T8B8-F1
#
_cell.length_a   1.000
_cell.length_b   1.000
_cell.length_c   1.000
_cell.angle_alpha   90.00
_cell.angle_beta   90.00
_cell.angle_gamma   90.00
#
_symmetry.space_group_name_H-M   'P 1'
#
loop_
_entity.id
_entity.type
_entity.pdbx_description
1 polymer ?
#
loop_
_entity_poly.entity_id
_entity_poly.type
_entity_poly.pdbx_seq_one_letter_code
_entity_poly.pdbx_strand_id
1 'polypeptide(L)'
;MEITHLFIDDANPEHRELSIYRTGAINRVCLNDSEYRTYGTLEISAHNHTALFHFDIVESLNELPFVSETGHGLDSWDEAFLHHSQLEKMLSILAKAEQKIDSQKKEKTLLGWHDTPIAAAYWRTIDPKEFLTFLNKLKTFVSETIEKDYDLEFIL
;
A
#
# COMPACT_ATOMS: atom_id res chain seq x y z
N MET A 1 -28.88 -13.09 -14.50
CA MET A 1 -28.44 -13.23 -13.10
C MET A 1 -28.21 -11.83 -12.58
N GLU A 2 -28.88 -11.45 -11.49
CA GLU A 2 -28.72 -10.13 -10.88
C GLU A 2 -27.51 -10.19 -9.94
N ILE A 3 -26.54 -9.29 -10.12
CA ILE A 3 -25.34 -9.21 -9.28
C ILE A 3 -25.60 -8.15 -8.21
N THR A 4 -25.38 -8.52 -6.95
CA THR A 4 -25.47 -7.58 -5.84
C THR A 4 -24.19 -6.75 -5.77
N HIS A 5 -24.30 -5.43 -5.84
CA HIS A 5 -23.16 -4.53 -5.73
C HIS A 5 -23.03 -4.05 -4.28
N LEU A 6 -22.00 -4.52 -3.58
CA LEU A 6 -21.72 -4.18 -2.19
C LEU A 6 -20.58 -3.16 -2.15
N PHE A 7 -20.81 -2.01 -1.52
CA PHE A 7 -19.75 -1.05 -1.25
C PHE A 7 -19.18 -1.29 0.13
N ILE A 8 -17.87 -1.55 0.20
CA ILE A 8 -17.17 -1.75 1.46
C ILE A 8 -17.19 -0.46 2.26
N ASP A 9 -17.51 -0.61 3.54
CA ASP A 9 -17.57 0.42 4.56
C ASP A 9 -16.66 0.00 5.70
N ASP A 10 -15.58 0.76 5.90
CA ASP A 10 -14.56 0.45 6.90
C ASP A 10 -15.09 0.61 8.33
N ALA A 11 -16.22 1.31 8.54
CA ALA A 11 -16.88 1.40 9.83
C ALA A 11 -17.66 0.12 10.18
N ASN A 12 -18.10 -0.66 9.18
CA ASN A 12 -18.85 -1.89 9.39
C ASN A 12 -17.92 -3.05 9.80
N PRO A 13 -18.07 -3.65 11.01
CA PRO A 13 -17.27 -4.79 11.44
C PRO A 13 -17.31 -5.99 10.49
N GLU A 14 -18.48 -6.33 9.95
CA GLU A 14 -18.64 -7.48 9.04
C GLU A 14 -17.84 -7.29 7.75
N HIS A 15 -17.75 -6.05 7.27
CA HIS A 15 -16.94 -5.74 6.09
C HIS A 15 -15.43 -5.86 6.36
N ARG A 16 -14.99 -5.62 7.59
CA ARG A 16 -13.57 -5.75 7.98
C ARG A 16 -13.14 -7.21 8.13
N GLU A 17 -14.08 -8.13 8.31
CA GLU A 17 -13.81 -9.57 8.38
C GLU A 17 -13.67 -10.21 6.98
N LEU A 18 -14.01 -9.49 5.92
CA LEU A 18 -13.86 -10.00 4.54
C LEU A 18 -12.38 -10.13 4.17
N SER A 19 -12.03 -11.19 3.45
CA SER A 19 -10.64 -11.42 2.98
C SER A 19 -10.11 -10.35 2.01
N ILE A 20 -11.02 -9.55 1.43
CA ILE A 20 -10.71 -8.40 0.56
C ILE A 20 -10.48 -7.11 1.35
N TYR A 21 -10.72 -7.10 2.66
CA TYR A 21 -10.32 -6.03 3.56
C TYR A 21 -8.85 -6.26 3.94
N ARG A 22 -7.96 -5.52 3.30
CA ARG A 22 -6.51 -5.58 3.53
C ARG A 22 -6.02 -4.28 4.10
N THR A 23 -5.14 -4.35 5.08
CA THR A 23 -4.39 -3.23 5.66
C THR A 23 -2.92 -3.61 5.62
N GLY A 24 -2.05 -2.61 5.60
CA GLY A 24 -0.61 -2.85 5.56
C GLY A 24 0.14 -1.93 6.50
N ALA A 25 1.46 -2.05 6.48
CA ALA A 25 2.36 -1.18 7.19
C ALA A 25 3.67 -0.99 6.41
N ILE A 26 4.31 0.15 6.61
CA ILE A 26 5.70 0.38 6.18
C ILE A 26 6.52 0.62 7.42
N ASN A 27 7.45 -0.28 7.69
CA ASN A 27 8.32 -0.25 8.84
C ASN A 27 9.67 0.35 8.47
N ARG A 28 10.22 1.11 9.41
CA ARG A 28 11.61 1.53 9.39
C ARG A 28 12.43 0.47 10.11
N VAL A 29 13.39 -0.11 9.43
CA VAL A 29 14.23 -1.21 9.94
C VAL A 29 15.71 -0.90 9.66
N CYS A 30 16.61 -1.71 10.22
CA CYS A 30 18.02 -1.69 9.86
C CYS A 30 18.41 -3.10 9.45
N LEU A 31 18.68 -3.31 8.15
CA LEU A 31 18.96 -4.65 7.62
C LEU A 31 20.26 -5.26 8.16
N ASN A 32 21.13 -4.43 8.75
CA ASN A 32 22.39 -4.87 9.36
C ASN A 32 22.25 -5.20 10.86
N ASP A 33 21.08 -5.01 11.46
CA ASP A 33 20.87 -5.38 12.85
C ASP A 33 20.96 -6.90 13.02
N SER A 34 21.55 -7.35 14.13
CA SER A 34 21.65 -8.77 14.46
C SER A 34 20.31 -9.39 14.83
N GLU A 35 19.32 -8.57 15.17
CA GLU A 35 17.97 -8.95 15.55
C GLU A 35 16.97 -8.00 14.90
N TYR A 36 15.83 -8.52 14.43
CA TYR A 36 14.80 -7.70 13.81
C TYR A 36 14.25 -6.65 14.80
N ARG A 37 14.25 -5.39 14.37
CA ARG A 37 13.70 -4.28 15.15
C ARG A 37 13.07 -3.21 14.25
N THR A 38 11.90 -2.75 14.67
CA THR A 38 11.20 -1.63 14.06
C THR A 38 11.55 -0.32 14.78
N TYR A 39 11.97 0.69 14.02
CA TYR A 39 12.35 2.04 14.49
C TYR A 39 11.30 3.11 14.19
N GLY A 40 10.18 2.69 13.60
CA GLY A 40 9.03 3.51 13.26
C GLY A 40 8.13 2.76 12.30
N THR A 41 6.83 3.05 12.34
CA THR A 41 5.85 2.39 11.49
C THR A 41 4.89 3.43 10.92
N LEU A 42 4.62 3.32 9.62
CA LEU A 42 3.56 4.02 8.94
C LEU A 42 2.45 3.03 8.58
N GLU A 43 1.33 3.13 9.29
CA GLU A 43 0.14 2.31 9.05
C GLU A 43 -0.54 2.65 7.72
N ILE A 44 -1.01 1.63 7.02
CA ILE A 44 -1.76 1.73 5.77
C ILE A 44 -3.19 1.23 6.01
N SER A 45 -4.14 2.16 5.98
CA SER A 45 -5.57 1.83 6.05
C SER A 45 -6.03 1.01 4.85
N ALA A 46 -7.18 0.34 4.96
CA ALA A 46 -7.71 -0.43 3.84
C ALA A 46 -8.05 0.41 2.60
N HIS A 47 -8.44 1.66 2.83
CA HIS A 47 -8.55 2.66 1.78
C HIS A 47 -7.21 2.90 1.08
N ASN A 48 -6.16 3.25 1.83
CA ASN A 48 -4.86 3.59 1.25
C ASN A 48 -4.16 2.39 0.63
N HIS A 49 -4.32 1.20 1.21
CA HIS A 49 -3.86 -0.06 0.63
C HIS A 49 -4.47 -0.23 -0.76
N THR A 50 -5.80 -0.17 -0.87
CA THR A 50 -6.48 -0.27 -2.17
C THR A 50 -6.03 0.81 -3.14
N ALA A 51 -5.87 2.05 -2.66
CA ALA A 51 -5.48 3.18 -3.50
C ALA A 51 -4.04 3.06 -4.03
N LEU A 52 -3.12 2.42 -3.30
CA LEU A 52 -1.76 2.13 -3.78
C LEU A 52 -1.78 1.30 -5.06
N PHE A 53 -2.61 0.24 -5.12
CA PHE A 53 -2.77 -0.59 -6.32
C PHE A 53 -3.59 0.12 -7.40
N HIS A 54 -4.68 0.80 -7.02
CA HIS A 54 -5.55 1.49 -7.98
C HIS A 54 -4.82 2.58 -8.78
N PHE A 55 -3.90 3.30 -8.15
CA PHE A 55 -3.11 4.36 -8.80
C PHE A 55 -1.75 3.87 -9.33
N ASP A 56 -1.57 2.56 -9.51
CA ASP A 56 -0.36 1.91 -10.02
C ASP A 56 0.92 2.27 -9.24
N ILE A 57 0.82 2.62 -7.95
CA ILE A 57 1.97 2.99 -7.13
C ILE A 57 2.85 1.77 -6.90
N VAL A 58 2.23 0.65 -6.53
CA VAL A 58 2.92 -0.62 -6.24
C VAL A 58 3.66 -1.10 -7.49
N GLU A 59 2.97 -1.06 -8.63
CA GLU A 59 3.50 -1.42 -9.94
C GLU A 59 4.69 -0.54 -10.33
N SER A 60 4.61 0.77 -10.04
CA SER A 60 5.72 1.69 -10.29
C SER A 60 6.92 1.44 -9.37
N LEU A 61 6.69 1.00 -8.13
CA LEU A 61 7.76 0.68 -7.18
C LEU A 61 8.55 -0.57 -7.58
N ASN A 62 8.00 -1.47 -8.39
CA ASN A 62 8.73 -2.64 -8.92
C ASN A 62 10.00 -2.28 -9.73
N GLU A 63 10.21 -1.01 -10.07
CA GLU A 63 11.48 -0.52 -10.64
C GLU A 63 12.65 -0.49 -9.63
N LEU A 64 12.37 -0.67 -8.34
CA LEU A 64 13.34 -0.65 -7.25
C LEU A 64 13.83 -2.07 -6.94
N PRO A 65 15.11 -2.23 -6.54
CA PRO A 65 15.68 -3.52 -6.24
C PRO A 65 15.30 -3.95 -4.81
N PHE A 66 14.03 -4.33 -4.62
CA PHE A 66 13.58 -4.89 -3.36
C PHE A 66 14.25 -6.24 -3.09
N VAL A 67 14.45 -6.53 -1.81
CA VAL A 67 14.96 -7.81 -1.31
C VAL A 67 13.84 -8.52 -0.59
N SER A 68 13.63 -9.81 -0.88
CA SER A 68 12.76 -10.67 -0.07
C SER A 68 13.59 -11.36 1.02
N GLU A 69 12.98 -11.55 2.20
CA GLU A 69 13.58 -12.31 3.31
C GLU A 69 14.03 -13.72 2.88
N THR A 70 13.27 -14.35 1.97
CA THR A 70 13.54 -15.71 1.50
C THR A 70 14.65 -15.81 0.43
N GLY A 71 15.11 -14.68 -0.11
CA GLY A 71 16.11 -14.66 -1.18
C GLY A 71 15.63 -15.18 -2.53
N HIS A 72 14.32 -15.46 -2.70
CA HIS A 72 13.74 -15.96 -3.95
C HIS A 72 13.28 -14.87 -4.93
N GLY A 73 13.53 -13.59 -4.61
CA GLY A 73 12.97 -12.45 -5.33
C GLY A 73 11.68 -11.97 -4.66
N LEU A 74 11.08 -10.89 -5.17
CA LEU A 74 9.85 -10.33 -4.60
C LEU A 74 8.65 -11.19 -5.03
N ASP A 75 8.43 -12.29 -4.30
CA ASP A 75 7.29 -13.20 -4.52
C ASP A 75 6.00 -12.65 -3.90
N SER A 76 6.12 -11.79 -2.88
CA SER A 76 5.02 -11.06 -2.25
C SER A 76 5.48 -9.72 -1.67
N TRP A 77 4.52 -8.82 -1.47
CA TRP A 77 4.74 -7.55 -0.75
C TRP A 77 4.63 -7.71 0.77
N ASP A 78 4.47 -8.94 1.27
CA ASP A 78 4.42 -9.24 2.70
C ASP A 78 5.82 -9.25 3.35
N GLU A 79 6.89 -9.33 2.54
CA GLU A 79 8.29 -9.42 3.00
C GLU A 79 9.23 -8.61 2.07
N ALA A 80 8.85 -7.37 1.73
CA ALA A 80 9.57 -6.56 0.75
C ALA A 80 10.45 -5.49 1.43
N PHE A 81 11.77 -5.69 1.41
CA PHE A 81 12.74 -4.76 1.97
C PHE A 81 13.38 -3.86 0.92
N LEU A 82 13.57 -2.58 1.27
CA LEU A 82 14.22 -1.59 0.42
C LEU A 82 15.34 -0.90 1.18
N HIS A 83 16.56 -1.10 0.69
CA HIS A 83 17.76 -0.50 1.26
C HIS A 83 17.75 1.04 1.13
N HIS A 84 18.23 1.76 2.15
CA HIS A 84 18.20 3.22 2.24
C HIS A 84 18.76 3.93 1.00
N SER A 85 19.76 3.34 0.35
CA SER A 85 20.38 3.88 -0.87
C SER A 85 19.42 4.04 -2.05
N GLN A 86 18.24 3.41 -2.01
CA GLN A 86 17.21 3.47 -3.06
C GLN A 86 16.06 4.41 -2.73
N LEU A 87 16.01 4.98 -1.52
CA LEU A 87 14.87 5.76 -1.04
C LEU A 87 14.70 7.09 -1.79
N GLU A 88 15.78 7.71 -2.24
CA GLU A 88 15.70 8.90 -3.10
C GLU A 88 15.04 8.60 -4.47
N LYS A 89 15.34 7.41 -5.02
CA LYS A 89 14.68 6.93 -6.24
C LYS A 89 13.21 6.63 -5.98
N MET A 90 12.88 6.04 -4.83
CA MET A 90 11.50 5.82 -4.38
C MET A 90 10.72 7.14 -4.29
N LEU A 91 11.27 8.17 -3.64
CA LEU A 91 10.64 9.50 -3.56
C LEU A 91 10.34 10.07 -4.95
N SER A 92 11.26 9.90 -5.89
CA SER A 92 11.08 10.33 -7.28
C SER A 92 9.94 9.57 -7.99
N ILE A 93 9.78 8.28 -7.73
CA ILE A 93 8.67 7.46 -8.25
C ILE A 93 7.34 7.95 -7.66
N LEU A 94 7.27 8.12 -6.34
CA LEU A 94 6.07 8.61 -5.66
C LEU A 94 5.63 9.98 -6.18
N ALA A 95 6.57 10.90 -6.37
CA ALA A 95 6.29 12.25 -6.89
C ALA A 95 5.74 12.22 -8.33
N LYS A 96 6.24 11.32 -9.18
CA LYS A 96 5.71 11.15 -10.55
C LYS A 96 4.31 10.56 -10.53
N ALA A 97 4.05 9.60 -9.65
CA ALA A 97 2.75 8.95 -9.56
C ALA A 97 1.68 9.91 -9.01
N GLU A 98 2.04 10.72 -8.00
CA GLU A 98 1.18 11.78 -7.45
C GLU A 98 0.66 12.74 -8.52
N GLN A 99 1.48 13.12 -9.51
CA GLN A 99 1.09 14.03 -10.59
C GLN A 99 -0.05 13.49 -11.48
N LYS A 100 -0.29 12.17 -11.47
CA LYS A 100 -1.34 11.52 -12.26
C LYS A 100 -2.69 11.50 -11.55
N ILE A 101 -2.73 11.84 -10.26
CA ILE A 101 -3.92 11.69 -9.42
C ILE A 101 -4.77 12.97 -9.50
N ASP A 102 -5.99 12.85 -10.02
CA ASP A 102 -6.97 13.94 -9.98
C ASP A 102 -7.62 14.04 -8.60
N SER A 103 -7.19 15.03 -7.82
CA SER A 103 -7.69 15.29 -6.46
C SER A 103 -9.21 15.55 -6.36
N GLN A 104 -9.90 15.87 -7.46
CA GLN A 104 -11.34 16.19 -7.42
C GLN A 104 -12.23 15.02 -7.85
N LYS A 105 -11.66 13.96 -8.42
CA LYS A 105 -12.42 12.86 -9.00
C LYS A 105 -12.45 11.67 -8.06
N LYS A 106 -13.55 11.49 -7.33
CA LYS A 106 -13.76 10.24 -6.59
C LYS A 106 -13.83 9.06 -7.55
N GLU A 107 -13.14 7.99 -7.21
CA GLU A 107 -13.05 6.80 -8.05
C GLU A 107 -13.69 5.61 -7.34
N LYS A 108 -14.01 4.58 -8.13
CA LYS A 108 -14.54 3.32 -7.61
C LYS A 108 -13.72 2.20 -8.22
N THR A 109 -13.31 1.27 -7.39
CA THR A 109 -12.57 0.08 -7.84
C THR A 109 -13.26 -1.19 -7.35
N LEU A 110 -13.15 -2.24 -8.16
CA LEU A 110 -13.67 -3.57 -7.86
C LEU A 110 -12.60 -4.32 -7.07
N LEU A 111 -12.93 -4.74 -5.85
CA LEU A 111 -12.02 -5.52 -5.00
C LEU A 111 -12.10 -7.02 -5.29
N GLY A 112 -13.26 -7.49 -5.74
CA GLY A 112 -13.50 -8.90 -6.01
C GLY A 112 -14.97 -9.16 -6.29
N TRP A 113 -15.25 -10.35 -6.81
CA TRP A 113 -16.61 -10.79 -7.08
C TRP A 113 -16.70 -12.32 -6.98
N HIS A 114 -17.90 -12.83 -6.73
CA HIS A 114 -18.22 -14.25 -6.81
C HIS A 114 -19.64 -14.44 -7.33
N ASP A 115 -19.95 -15.65 -7.77
CA ASP A 115 -21.26 -16.04 -8.31
C ASP A 115 -22.07 -16.95 -7.35
N THR A 116 -21.43 -17.45 -6.28
CA THR A 116 -21.99 -18.43 -5.34
C THR A 116 -21.63 -18.08 -3.89
N PRO A 117 -22.57 -18.21 -2.93
CA PRO A 117 -23.95 -18.70 -3.06
C PRO A 117 -24.94 -17.68 -3.64
N ILE A 118 -24.59 -16.39 -3.62
CA ILE A 118 -25.35 -15.30 -4.25
C ILE A 118 -24.35 -14.44 -4.99
N ALA A 119 -24.61 -14.16 -6.27
CA ALA A 119 -23.70 -13.35 -7.07
C ALA A 119 -23.51 -11.94 -6.47
N ALA A 120 -22.28 -11.63 -6.09
CA ALA A 120 -21.93 -10.36 -5.47
C ALA A 120 -20.62 -9.80 -6.02
N ALA A 121 -20.57 -8.48 -6.17
CA ALA A 121 -19.39 -7.72 -6.54
C ALA A 121 -19.10 -6.69 -5.44
N TYR A 122 -17.88 -6.69 -4.92
CA TYR A 122 -17.44 -5.84 -3.83
C TYR A 122 -16.64 -4.67 -4.36
N TRP A 123 -17.09 -3.47 -4.05
CA TRP A 123 -16.54 -2.21 -4.54
C TRP A 123 -16.00 -1.38 -3.40
N ARG A 124 -14.98 -0.58 -3.67
CA ARG A 124 -14.50 0.46 -2.76
C ARG A 124 -14.55 1.80 -3.47
N THR A 125 -14.99 2.82 -2.74
CA THR A 125 -14.81 4.22 -3.18
C THR A 125 -13.42 4.67 -2.73
N ILE A 126 -12.66 5.23 -3.66
CA ILE A 126 -11.37 5.84 -3.40
C ILE A 126 -11.56 7.36 -3.33
N ASP A 127 -11.13 7.95 -2.23
CA ASP A 127 -11.03 9.40 -2.05
C ASP A 127 -9.59 9.85 -2.32
N PRO A 128 -9.31 10.49 -3.48
CA PRO A 128 -7.97 10.91 -3.83
C PRO A 128 -7.37 11.91 -2.85
N LYS A 129 -8.17 12.73 -2.15
CA LYS A 129 -7.64 13.71 -1.19
C LYS A 129 -7.11 13.03 0.06
N GLU A 130 -7.83 12.01 0.54
CA GLU A 130 -7.35 11.16 1.63
C GLU A 130 -6.05 10.47 1.21
N PHE A 131 -6.04 9.89 0.01
CA PHE A 131 -4.86 9.18 -0.48
C PHE A 131 -3.64 10.08 -0.69
N LEU A 132 -3.82 11.28 -1.26
CA LEU A 132 -2.75 12.28 -1.39
C LEU A 132 -2.20 12.72 -0.02
N THR A 133 -3.06 12.81 1.00
CA THR A 133 -2.62 13.08 2.37
C THR A 133 -1.75 11.93 2.89
N PHE A 134 -2.12 10.69 2.63
CA PHE A 134 -1.30 9.52 2.95
C PHE A 134 0.02 9.51 2.18
N LEU A 135 0.03 9.79 0.87
CA LEU A 135 1.26 9.87 0.08
C LEU A 135 2.22 10.93 0.60
N ASN A 136 1.70 12.07 1.07
CA ASN A 136 2.54 13.08 1.73
C ASN A 136 3.16 12.55 3.03
N LYS A 137 2.39 11.84 3.86
CA LYS A 137 2.93 11.18 5.06
C LYS A 137 3.98 10.14 4.71
N LEU A 138 3.76 9.33 3.67
CA LEU A 138 4.72 8.35 3.17
C LEU A 138 6.03 9.02 2.74
N LYS A 139 5.94 10.07 1.91
CA LYS A 139 7.14 10.82 1.49
C LYS A 139 7.91 11.39 2.69
N THR A 140 7.22 11.99 3.66
CA THR A 140 7.84 12.47 4.90
C THR A 140 8.50 11.34 5.68
N PHE A 141 7.81 10.20 5.84
CA PHE A 141 8.35 9.03 6.54
C PHE A 141 9.61 8.49 5.86
N VAL A 142 9.65 8.46 4.52
CA VAL A 142 10.81 8.07 3.71
C VAL A 142 11.95 9.07 3.88
N SER A 143 11.69 10.38 3.81
CA SER A 143 12.73 11.41 4.01
C SER A 143 13.38 11.32 5.38
N GLU A 144 12.59 11.16 6.45
CA GLU A 144 13.12 10.95 7.81
C GLU A 144 13.91 9.64 7.96
N THR A 145 13.56 8.64 7.14
CA THR A 145 14.26 7.34 7.12
C THR A 145 15.63 7.49 6.48
N ILE A 146 15.73 8.26 5.39
CA ILE A 146 17.00 8.64 4.76
C ILE A 146 17.90 9.40 5.73
N GLU A 147 17.37 10.43 6.41
CA GLU A 147 18.15 11.25 7.36
C GLU A 147 18.77 10.44 8.50
N LYS A 148 18.16 9.31 8.83
CA LYS A 148 18.56 8.43 9.94
C LYS A 148 19.29 7.18 9.48
N ASP A 149 19.56 7.03 8.18
CA ASP A 149 20.26 5.90 7.58
C ASP A 149 19.60 4.54 7.87
N TYR A 150 18.26 4.51 7.87
CA TYR A 150 17.48 3.29 8.03
C TYR A 150 16.92 2.80 6.69
N ASP A 151 16.56 1.53 6.65
CA ASP A 151 15.91 0.87 5.52
C ASP A 151 14.39 0.83 5.71
N LEU A 152 13.67 0.40 4.68
CA LEU A 152 12.22 0.17 4.74
C LEU A 152 11.87 -1.29 4.56
N GLU A 153 10.85 -1.73 5.27
CA GLU A 153 10.12 -2.98 5.07
C GLU A 153 8.68 -2.64 4.73
N PHE A 154 8.14 -3.26 3.69
CA PHE A 154 6.77 -3.13 3.26
C PHE A 154 6.03 -4.41 3.60
N ILE A 155 4.83 -4.24 4.17
CA ILE A 155 3.86 -5.29 4.45
C ILE A 155 2.55 -4.80 3.82
N LEU A 156 2.21 -5.25 2.60
CA LEU A 156 1.02 -4.83 1.84
C LEU A 156 -0.01 -5.95 1.71
#